data_AF-A0A084A4T8-F1
#
_entry.id   AF-A0A084A4T8-F1
#
_cell.length_a   1.000
_cell.length_b   1.000
_cell.length_c   1.000
_cell.angle_alpha   90.00
_cell.angle_beta   90.00
_cell.angle_gamma   90.00
#
_symmetry.space_group_name_H-M   'P 1'
#
loop_
_entity.id
_entity.type
_entity.pdbx_description
1 polymer ?
#
loop_
_entity_poly.entity_id
_entity_poly.type
_entity_poly.pdbx_seq_one_letter_code
_entity_poly.pdbx_strand_id
1 'polypeptide(L)'
;MIPLPVWFFDAFEHLAKQDIDALKQLWGAEPVLRAAVVRLDKDNPALHPHKYCPHCGSDHYVPNSREWEYRCLDCLKQSSPATETPFAGLHRRKYYILYAVLMTHWVNDYIEDVVWLSGCHNKIYWKEYASRLEPILAALPAPVTPFPRYLHGFTPEQQGMTCPSCHSHQVRYKDLMPAANPDLSCQVCQHHFVMHPNMPRGMLRDGTQPEVPDWFEKEFDHTSNAEYEHLVTVWHREPVLRELVDRLDEQNPDLNRVQECPYCHNHRIIQPASGSESYACPACGATFVAATGTVFYRMPKDRYWGLYRVLVLLWGQWYLTKALPICRSSSVNQFRIYEKRLQPLFEELKGRPLTPRPRWLLGFTPGEQGVRCLHCHSLNLTTEGRTVSPLDDPKIICEECGHEFMLREWFKERARSNMQQKS
;
A
#
# COMPACT_ATOMS: atom_id res chain seq x y z
N MET A 1 11.63 -27.22 3.72
CA MET A 1 10.55 -26.20 3.68
C MET A 1 10.06 -26.03 5.12
N ILE A 2 10.10 -24.81 5.67
CA ILE A 2 9.67 -24.55 7.06
C ILE A 2 8.13 -24.59 7.12
N PRO A 3 7.50 -25.33 8.05
CA PRO A 3 6.05 -25.41 8.13
C PRO A 3 5.43 -24.06 8.50
N LEU A 4 4.25 -23.77 7.94
CA LEU A 4 3.45 -22.61 8.30
C LEU A 4 2.61 -22.91 9.55
N PRO A 5 2.41 -21.91 10.42
CA PRO A 5 1.56 -22.08 11.59
C PRO A 5 0.07 -22.17 11.20
N VAL A 6 -0.74 -22.82 12.03
CA VAL A 6 -2.15 -23.09 11.75
C VAL A 6 -2.96 -21.81 11.52
N TRP A 7 -2.67 -20.75 12.26
CA TRP A 7 -3.36 -19.46 12.12
C TRP A 7 -3.04 -18.71 10.82
N PHE A 8 -2.02 -19.13 10.06
CA PHE A 8 -1.52 -18.37 8.91
C PHE A 8 -2.58 -18.14 7.84
N PHE A 9 -3.33 -19.19 7.49
CA PHE A 9 -4.36 -19.08 6.46
C PHE A 9 -5.57 -18.29 6.94
N ASP A 10 -5.95 -18.42 8.21
CA ASP A 10 -7.01 -17.61 8.82
C ASP A 10 -6.64 -16.12 8.84
N ALA A 11 -5.35 -15.81 9.07
CA ALA A 11 -4.85 -14.45 9.13
C ALA A 11 -4.79 -13.74 7.77
N PHE A 12 -4.56 -14.48 6.70
CA PHE A 12 -4.26 -13.92 5.38
C PHE A 12 -5.23 -14.39 4.28
N GLU A 13 -6.40 -14.94 4.66
CA GLU A 13 -7.40 -15.46 3.70
C GLU A 13 -7.92 -14.39 2.72
N HIS A 14 -7.84 -13.11 3.07
CA HIS A 14 -8.27 -12.00 2.22
C HIS A 14 -7.22 -11.60 1.17
N LEU A 15 -6.00 -12.12 1.26
CA LEU A 15 -4.90 -11.70 0.40
C LEU A 15 -4.87 -12.48 -0.93
N ALA A 16 -4.35 -11.82 -1.97
CA ALA A 16 -4.08 -12.47 -3.23
C ALA A 16 -2.91 -13.45 -3.11
N LYS A 17 -2.85 -14.45 -4.00
CA LYS A 17 -1.81 -15.49 -3.99
C LYS A 17 -0.38 -14.91 -3.94
N GLN A 18 -0.12 -13.86 -4.71
CA GLN A 18 1.21 -13.23 -4.76
C GLN A 18 1.66 -12.70 -3.39
N ASP A 19 0.75 -12.03 -2.66
CA ASP A 19 1.07 -11.47 -1.34
C ASP A 19 1.21 -12.60 -0.30
N ILE A 20 0.37 -13.64 -0.39
CA ILE A 20 0.51 -14.85 0.42
C ILE A 20 1.88 -15.52 0.19
N ASP A 21 2.31 -15.66 -1.06
CA ASP A 21 3.59 -16.29 -1.39
C ASP A 21 4.79 -15.46 -0.91
N ALA A 22 4.70 -14.11 -0.95
CA ALA A 22 5.68 -13.22 -0.35
C ALA A 22 5.76 -13.39 1.19
N LEU A 23 4.62 -13.49 1.87
CA LEU A 23 4.58 -13.73 3.32
C LEU A 23 5.14 -15.11 3.71
N LYS A 24 4.97 -16.14 2.87
CA LYS A 24 5.60 -17.45 3.07
C LYS A 24 7.12 -17.38 2.93
N GLN A 25 7.62 -16.63 1.97
CA GLN A 25 9.06 -16.40 1.81
C GLN A 25 9.63 -15.66 3.02
N LEU A 26 8.94 -14.62 3.49
CA LEU A 26 9.30 -13.89 4.71
C LEU A 26 9.35 -14.83 5.93
N TRP A 27 8.32 -15.68 6.10
CA TRP A 27 8.28 -16.69 7.16
C TRP A 27 9.47 -17.64 7.10
N GLY A 28 9.95 -17.98 5.90
CA GLY A 28 11.14 -18.80 5.70
C GLY A 28 12.44 -18.07 6.07
N ALA A 29 12.55 -16.80 5.68
CA ALA A 29 13.77 -16.00 5.80
C ALA A 29 14.04 -15.43 7.19
N GLU A 30 13.01 -15.21 8.02
CA GLU A 30 13.12 -14.45 9.28
C GLU A 30 13.07 -15.33 10.54
N PRO A 31 14.22 -15.77 11.10
CA PRO A 31 14.25 -16.60 12.31
C PRO A 31 13.75 -15.88 13.56
N VAL A 32 14.03 -14.57 13.69
CA VAL A 32 13.61 -13.79 14.87
C VAL A 32 12.09 -13.58 14.87
N LEU A 33 11.46 -13.39 13.71
CA LEU A 33 10.00 -13.39 13.57
C LEU A 33 9.39 -14.69 14.12
N ARG A 34 9.96 -15.85 13.75
CA ARG A 34 9.48 -17.14 14.25
C ARG A 34 9.66 -17.26 15.76
N ALA A 35 10.76 -16.77 16.31
CA ALA A 35 10.97 -16.72 17.75
C ALA A 35 9.97 -15.79 18.46
N ALA A 36 9.61 -14.66 17.84
CA ALA A 36 8.58 -13.76 18.34
C ALA A 36 7.20 -14.43 18.37
N VAL A 37 6.86 -15.18 17.32
CA VAL A 37 5.61 -15.97 17.28
C VAL A 37 5.58 -17.03 18.38
N VAL A 38 6.69 -17.76 18.60
CA VAL A 38 6.77 -18.74 19.69
C VAL A 38 6.60 -18.08 21.06
N ARG A 39 7.07 -16.84 21.24
CA ARG A 39 6.82 -16.07 22.47
C ARG A 39 5.35 -15.68 22.60
N LEU A 40 4.74 -15.17 21.53
CA LEU A 40 3.31 -14.84 21.52
C LEU A 40 2.42 -16.07 21.76
N ASP A 41 2.82 -17.25 21.25
CA ASP A 41 2.11 -18.51 21.48
C ASP A 41 2.03 -18.87 22.96
N LYS A 42 3.08 -18.59 23.75
CA LYS A 42 3.07 -18.83 25.21
C LYS A 42 1.99 -18.04 25.93
N ASP A 43 1.69 -16.84 25.42
CA ASP A 43 0.68 -15.94 25.97
C ASP A 43 -0.70 -16.18 25.37
N ASN A 44 -0.85 -17.11 24.41
CA ASN A 44 -2.13 -17.37 23.74
C ASN A 44 -2.98 -18.33 24.58
N PRO A 45 -4.08 -17.87 25.20
CA PRO A 45 -4.89 -18.71 26.06
C PRO A 45 -5.68 -19.81 25.33
N ALA A 46 -5.80 -19.73 24.00
CA ALA A 46 -6.39 -20.81 23.23
C ALA A 46 -5.43 -22.01 23.10
N LEU A 47 -4.11 -21.78 23.20
CA LEU A 47 -3.08 -22.82 23.19
C LEU A 47 -2.70 -23.25 24.60
N HIS A 48 -2.69 -22.29 25.54
CA HIS A 48 -2.33 -22.50 26.93
C HIS A 48 -3.40 -21.93 27.87
N PRO A 49 -4.54 -22.61 28.04
CA PRO A 49 -5.60 -22.14 28.91
C PRO A 49 -5.10 -22.04 30.36
N HIS A 50 -5.12 -20.83 30.94
CA HIS A 50 -4.80 -20.63 32.34
C HIS A 50 -5.84 -21.28 33.25
N LYS A 51 -5.36 -21.95 34.30
CA LYS A 51 -6.19 -22.56 35.35
C LYS A 51 -6.27 -21.70 36.63
N TYR A 52 -5.54 -20.58 36.67
CA TYR A 52 -5.32 -19.77 37.88
C TYR A 52 -5.52 -18.28 37.63
N CYS A 53 -5.67 -17.53 38.73
CA CYS A 53 -6.27 -16.20 38.64
C CYS A 53 -5.11 -15.29 38.33
N PRO A 54 -5.17 -14.50 37.24
CA PRO A 54 -4.06 -13.64 36.89
C PRO A 54 -3.72 -12.66 38.02
N HIS A 55 -4.70 -12.31 38.86
CA HIS A 55 -4.52 -11.34 39.93
C HIS A 55 -4.14 -11.91 41.29
N CYS A 56 -4.53 -13.15 41.63
CA CYS A 56 -4.29 -13.71 42.98
C CYS A 56 -3.83 -15.18 42.98
N GLY A 57 -3.71 -15.83 41.83
CA GLY A 57 -3.26 -17.22 41.72
C GLY A 57 -4.29 -18.29 42.13
N SER A 58 -5.47 -17.91 42.62
CA SER A 58 -6.56 -18.84 42.97
C SER A 58 -7.04 -19.66 41.77
N ASP A 59 -7.55 -20.87 41.99
CA ASP A 59 -8.27 -21.70 41.00
C ASP A 59 -9.80 -21.64 41.17
N HIS A 60 -10.31 -20.82 42.08
CA HIS A 60 -11.74 -20.70 42.39
C HIS A 60 -12.44 -19.70 41.46
N TYR A 61 -13.24 -20.22 40.50
CA TYR A 61 -13.98 -19.41 39.53
C TYR A 61 -15.45 -19.73 39.44
N VAL A 62 -16.21 -18.71 39.05
CA VAL A 62 -17.55 -18.87 38.48
C VAL A 62 -17.59 -18.27 37.07
N PRO A 63 -18.25 -18.95 36.10
CA PRO A 63 -18.52 -18.37 34.79
C PRO A 63 -19.25 -17.04 34.91
N ASN A 64 -18.86 -16.05 34.12
CA ASN A 64 -19.57 -14.78 34.03
C ASN A 64 -20.64 -14.83 32.92
N SER A 65 -21.43 -13.77 32.77
CA SER A 65 -22.48 -13.66 31.75
C SER A 65 -21.99 -13.67 30.29
N ARG A 66 -20.68 -13.49 30.07
CA ARG A 66 -20.03 -13.55 28.75
C ARG A 66 -19.23 -14.84 28.61
N GLU A 67 -19.29 -15.46 27.43
CA GLU A 67 -18.45 -16.60 27.09
C GLU A 67 -16.97 -16.25 27.36
N TRP A 68 -16.28 -17.12 28.09
CA TRP A 68 -14.83 -17.02 28.34
C TRP A 68 -14.37 -15.94 29.33
N GLU A 69 -15.31 -15.28 30.02
CA GLU A 69 -15.02 -14.47 31.21
C GLU A 69 -15.37 -15.25 32.49
N TYR A 70 -14.54 -15.11 33.51
CA TYR A 70 -14.77 -15.70 34.82
C TYR A 70 -14.58 -14.67 35.92
N ARG A 71 -15.30 -14.86 37.03
CA ARG A 71 -15.08 -14.11 38.26
C ARG A 71 -14.33 -15.00 39.25
N CYS A 72 -13.19 -14.52 39.74
CA CYS A 72 -12.48 -15.18 40.82
C CYS A 72 -13.28 -15.00 42.12
N LEU A 73 -13.54 -16.08 42.86
CA LEU A 73 -14.30 -16.01 44.11
C LEU A 73 -13.47 -15.45 45.26
N ASP A 74 -12.15 -15.58 45.23
CA ASP A 74 -11.28 -15.14 46.31
C ASP A 74 -10.95 -13.64 46.24
N CYS A 75 -10.67 -13.10 45.04
CA CYS A 75 -10.39 -11.67 44.85
C CYS A 75 -11.56 -10.87 44.27
N LEU A 76 -12.67 -11.55 43.93
CA LEU A 76 -13.89 -10.97 43.35
C LEU A 76 -13.74 -10.24 42.02
N LYS A 77 -12.52 -10.20 41.44
CA LYS A 77 -12.23 -9.57 40.16
C LYS A 77 -12.76 -10.41 39.00
N GLN A 78 -13.23 -9.72 37.97
CA GLN A 78 -13.53 -10.32 36.67
C GLN A 78 -12.25 -10.41 35.86
N SER A 79 -12.05 -11.56 35.21
CA SER A 79 -10.87 -11.87 34.43
C SER A 79 -11.24 -12.78 33.27
N SER A 80 -10.30 -12.97 32.37
CA SER A 80 -10.36 -13.97 31.31
C SER A 80 -9.02 -14.70 31.25
N PRO A 81 -8.93 -15.84 30.57
CA PRO A 81 -7.64 -16.48 30.31
C PRO A 81 -6.65 -15.57 29.59
N ALA A 82 -7.12 -14.49 28.94
CA ALA A 82 -6.29 -13.55 28.22
C ALA A 82 -5.84 -12.34 29.06
N THR A 83 -6.31 -12.21 30.30
CA THR A 83 -5.97 -11.08 31.17
C THR A 83 -4.46 -11.01 31.40
N GLU A 84 -3.87 -9.81 31.33
CA GLU A 84 -2.42 -9.56 31.40
C GLU A 84 -1.58 -10.10 30.22
N THR A 85 -2.23 -10.62 29.17
CA THR A 85 -1.58 -11.00 27.91
C THR A 85 -1.86 -9.98 26.80
N PRO A 86 -1.10 -10.00 25.67
CA PRO A 86 -1.44 -9.21 24.48
C PRO A 86 -2.88 -9.42 23.98
N PHE A 87 -3.46 -10.59 24.26
CA PHE A 87 -4.81 -10.98 23.84
C PHE A 87 -5.94 -10.41 24.71
N ALA A 88 -5.63 -9.70 25.79
CA ALA A 88 -6.61 -9.18 26.74
C ALA A 88 -7.70 -8.33 26.06
N GLY A 89 -8.98 -8.66 26.31
CA GLY A 89 -10.13 -7.93 25.74
C GLY A 89 -10.37 -8.17 24.25
N LEU A 90 -9.60 -9.04 23.59
CA LEU A 90 -9.89 -9.49 22.23
C LEU A 90 -10.83 -10.68 22.24
N HIS A 91 -11.81 -10.69 21.33
CA HIS A 91 -12.61 -11.88 21.07
C HIS A 91 -11.71 -12.98 20.47
N ARG A 92 -11.85 -14.24 20.90
CA ARG A 92 -11.01 -15.37 20.47
C ARG A 92 -10.86 -15.47 18.94
N ARG A 93 -11.94 -15.23 18.20
CA ARG A 93 -11.94 -15.22 16.72
C ARG A 93 -11.05 -14.15 16.09
N LYS A 94 -10.53 -13.18 16.85
CA LYS A 94 -9.65 -12.11 16.36
C LYS A 94 -8.19 -12.33 16.72
N TYR A 95 -7.84 -13.42 17.39
CA TYR A 95 -6.47 -13.67 17.86
C TYR A 95 -5.47 -13.74 16.70
N TYR A 96 -5.88 -14.29 15.57
CA TYR A 96 -5.05 -14.33 14.36
C TYR A 96 -4.60 -12.94 13.90
N ILE A 97 -5.35 -11.87 14.20
CA ILE A 97 -5.00 -10.49 13.81
C ILE A 97 -3.72 -10.04 14.53
N LEU A 98 -3.51 -10.43 15.80
CA LEU A 98 -2.26 -10.13 16.49
C LEU A 98 -1.06 -10.80 15.82
N TYR A 99 -1.21 -12.06 15.38
CA TYR A 99 -0.17 -12.75 14.62
C TYR A 99 0.08 -12.10 13.26
N ALA A 100 -1.00 -11.69 12.57
CA ALA A 100 -0.90 -10.97 11.30
C ALA A 100 -0.13 -9.65 11.48
N VAL A 101 -0.50 -8.85 12.48
CA VAL A 101 0.20 -7.59 12.81
C VAL A 101 1.65 -7.86 13.19
N LEU A 102 1.92 -8.87 14.01
CA LEU A 102 3.29 -9.29 14.36
C LEU A 102 4.13 -9.59 13.12
N MET A 103 3.61 -10.36 12.16
CA MET A 103 4.31 -10.62 10.89
C MET A 103 4.58 -9.34 10.11
N THR A 104 3.64 -8.40 10.10
CA THR A 104 3.80 -7.16 9.33
C THR A 104 4.90 -6.23 9.86
N HIS A 105 5.39 -6.42 11.08
CA HIS A 105 6.60 -5.73 11.55
C HIS A 105 7.85 -6.06 10.72
N TRP A 106 7.91 -7.26 10.12
CA TRP A 106 9.01 -7.67 9.23
C TRP A 106 8.75 -7.39 7.75
N VAL A 107 7.57 -6.88 7.42
CA VAL A 107 7.22 -6.49 6.06
C VAL A 107 7.73 -5.07 5.82
N ASN A 108 8.58 -4.94 4.82
CA ASN A 108 9.16 -3.68 4.40
C ASN A 108 8.22 -2.94 3.44
N ASP A 109 7.03 -2.61 3.93
CA ASP A 109 5.94 -1.98 3.17
C ASP A 109 5.61 -0.58 3.68
N TYR A 110 4.92 0.21 2.85
CA TYR A 110 4.29 1.44 3.31
C TYR A 110 3.22 1.09 4.37
N ILE A 111 2.89 2.01 5.29
CA ILE A 111 2.05 1.69 6.45
C ILE A 111 0.65 1.24 6.01
N GLU A 112 0.13 1.82 4.93
CA GLU A 112 -1.12 1.47 4.27
C GLU A 112 -1.12 0.00 3.82
N ASP A 113 -0.01 -0.43 3.17
CA ASP A 113 0.15 -1.80 2.70
C ASP A 113 0.24 -2.78 3.88
N VAL A 114 0.97 -2.47 4.96
CA VAL A 114 1.02 -3.38 6.13
C VAL A 114 -0.31 -3.45 6.89
N VAL A 115 -1.06 -2.36 6.98
CA VAL A 115 -2.40 -2.36 7.57
C VAL A 115 -3.33 -3.26 6.77
N TRP A 116 -3.25 -3.17 5.44
CA TRP A 116 -3.98 -4.04 4.54
C TRP A 116 -3.58 -5.51 4.71
N LEU A 117 -2.26 -5.80 4.71
CA LEU A 117 -1.74 -7.15 4.87
C LEU A 117 -2.18 -7.80 6.19
N SER A 118 -2.22 -7.05 7.28
CA SER A 118 -2.62 -7.59 8.59
C SER A 118 -4.14 -7.79 8.73
N GLY A 119 -4.94 -7.39 7.74
CA GLY A 119 -6.40 -7.42 7.81
C GLY A 119 -6.99 -6.43 8.82
N CYS A 120 -6.20 -5.43 9.24
CA CYS A 120 -6.68 -4.35 10.10
C CYS A 120 -7.58 -3.40 9.32
N HIS A 121 -8.52 -2.75 10.01
CA HIS A 121 -9.45 -1.83 9.34
C HIS A 121 -8.78 -0.52 8.90
N ASN A 122 -7.86 -0.03 9.74
CA ASN A 122 -7.10 1.20 9.49
C ASN A 122 -5.82 1.23 10.35
N LYS A 123 -5.00 2.26 10.12
CA LYS A 123 -3.77 2.54 10.86
C LYS A 123 -3.95 2.66 12.38
N ILE A 124 -5.09 3.16 12.87
CA ILE A 124 -5.33 3.33 14.32
C ILE A 124 -5.42 1.95 14.97
N TYR A 125 -6.28 1.08 14.43
CA TYR A 125 -6.41 -0.29 14.94
C TYR A 125 -5.11 -1.07 14.81
N TRP A 126 -4.38 -0.91 13.69
CA TRP A 126 -3.07 -1.54 13.54
C TRP A 126 -2.11 -1.10 14.66
N LYS A 127 -2.05 0.21 14.98
CA LYS A 127 -1.22 0.72 16.08
C LYS A 127 -1.66 0.19 17.45
N GLU A 128 -2.97 0.03 17.69
CA GLU A 128 -3.48 -0.59 18.92
C GLU A 128 -3.08 -2.07 19.05
N TYR A 129 -3.03 -2.81 17.94
CA TYR A 129 -2.50 -4.18 17.96
C TYR A 129 -0.98 -4.20 18.10
N ALA A 130 -0.27 -3.29 17.43
CA ALA A 130 1.18 -3.18 17.53
C ALA A 130 1.63 -2.83 18.95
N SER A 131 0.92 -1.94 19.65
CA SER A 131 1.26 -1.56 21.03
C SER A 131 1.13 -2.75 22.01
N ARG A 132 0.17 -3.66 21.77
CA ARG A 132 0.04 -4.90 22.55
C ARG A 132 1.23 -5.85 22.37
N LEU A 133 1.94 -5.73 21.25
CA LEU A 133 3.11 -6.56 20.94
C LEU A 133 4.42 -5.96 21.44
N GLU A 134 4.45 -4.69 21.87
CA GLU A 134 5.66 -4.01 22.36
C GLU A 134 6.47 -4.82 23.38
N PRO A 135 5.86 -5.46 24.41
CA PRO A 135 6.63 -6.27 25.37
C PRO A 135 7.34 -7.46 24.72
N ILE A 136 6.73 -8.07 23.70
CA ILE A 136 7.33 -9.17 22.96
C ILE A 136 8.47 -8.66 22.08
N LEU A 137 8.24 -7.56 21.35
CA LEU A 137 9.21 -6.97 20.43
C LEU A 137 10.45 -6.44 21.17
N ALA A 138 10.27 -5.80 22.33
CA ALA A 138 11.35 -5.27 23.15
C ALA A 138 12.27 -6.37 23.72
N ALA A 139 11.77 -7.60 23.87
CA ALA A 139 12.51 -8.72 24.43
C ALA A 139 13.23 -9.58 23.37
N LEU A 140 13.22 -9.16 22.10
CA LEU A 140 13.90 -9.86 21.00
C LEU A 140 15.40 -9.57 20.98
N PRO A 141 16.22 -10.54 20.52
CA PRO A 141 17.65 -10.32 20.35
C PRO A 141 17.92 -9.35 19.19
N ALA A 142 18.98 -8.55 19.30
CA ALA A 142 19.55 -7.80 18.19
C ALA A 142 20.67 -8.63 17.51
N PRO A 143 20.76 -8.65 16.16
CA PRO A 143 19.86 -8.00 15.22
C PRO A 143 18.53 -8.75 15.07
N VAL A 144 17.42 -8.03 14.92
CA VAL A 144 16.06 -8.60 14.75
C VAL A 144 15.80 -9.15 13.35
N THR A 145 16.73 -8.99 12.42
CA THR A 145 16.68 -9.55 11.07
C THR A 145 18.09 -9.84 10.57
N PRO A 146 18.30 -10.90 9.77
CA PRO A 146 19.58 -11.13 9.09
C PRO A 146 19.83 -10.16 7.93
N PHE A 147 18.80 -9.46 7.44
CA PHE A 147 18.90 -8.54 6.30
C PHE A 147 18.34 -7.16 6.71
N PRO A 148 19.20 -6.25 7.21
CA PRO A 148 18.78 -4.92 7.65
C PRO A 148 18.04 -4.17 6.55
N ARG A 149 16.88 -3.62 6.90
CA ARG A 149 16.01 -2.84 6.01
C ARG A 149 15.09 -1.98 6.87
N TYR A 150 14.20 -1.18 6.30
CA TYR A 150 13.16 -0.61 7.16
C TYR A 150 12.22 -1.71 7.68
N LEU A 151 12.04 -1.77 9.00
CA LEU A 151 11.11 -2.66 9.69
C LEU A 151 10.26 -1.85 10.66
N HIS A 152 8.94 -2.05 10.62
CA HIS A 152 8.00 -1.29 11.45
C HIS A 152 8.26 -1.58 12.93
N GLY A 153 8.32 -0.53 13.76
CA GLY A 153 8.49 -0.67 15.20
C GLY A 153 9.89 -1.06 15.67
N PHE A 154 10.87 -1.18 14.76
CA PHE A 154 12.27 -1.46 15.13
C PHE A 154 13.18 -0.29 14.78
N THR A 155 14.04 0.08 15.73
CA THR A 155 15.10 1.08 15.49
C THR A 155 16.19 0.49 14.58
N PRO A 156 16.98 1.33 13.88
CA PRO A 156 18.10 0.83 13.11
C PRO A 156 19.12 0.08 13.99
N GLU A 157 19.28 0.50 15.24
CA GLU A 157 20.12 -0.19 16.24
C GLU A 157 19.68 -1.63 16.49
N GLN A 158 18.38 -1.87 16.68
CA GLN A 158 17.82 -3.22 16.86
C GLN A 158 18.06 -4.12 15.65
N GLN A 159 18.35 -3.53 14.49
CA GLN A 159 18.69 -4.23 13.26
C GLN A 159 20.20 -4.38 13.04
N GLY A 160 21.02 -3.97 14.01
CA GLY A 160 22.47 -4.07 13.95
C GLY A 160 23.15 -2.94 13.18
N MET A 161 22.46 -1.83 12.88
CA MET A 161 23.07 -0.71 12.16
C MET A 161 24.01 0.10 13.06
N THR A 162 25.14 0.53 12.47
CA THR A 162 26.12 1.43 13.08
C THR A 162 26.44 2.57 12.15
N CYS A 163 26.77 3.73 12.71
CA CYS A 163 27.29 4.85 11.93
C CYS A 163 28.62 4.47 11.27
N PRO A 164 28.79 4.65 9.93
CA PRO A 164 30.04 4.31 9.26
C PRO A 164 31.20 5.25 9.65
N SER A 165 30.90 6.45 10.13
CA SER A 165 31.93 7.46 10.47
C SER A 165 32.46 7.35 11.91
N CYS A 166 31.63 6.93 12.88
CA CYS A 166 32.03 6.86 14.29
C CYS A 166 31.68 5.55 15.00
N HIS A 167 31.15 4.56 14.27
CA HIS A 167 30.74 3.24 14.75
C HIS A 167 29.69 3.24 15.89
N SER A 168 29.08 4.39 16.20
CA SER A 168 28.00 4.47 17.18
C SER A 168 26.74 3.74 16.69
N HIS A 169 26.11 3.00 17.60
CA HIS A 169 24.78 2.40 17.39
C HIS A 169 23.63 3.42 17.51
N GLN A 170 23.90 4.65 17.97
CA GLN A 170 22.87 5.69 18.10
C GLN A 170 22.54 6.30 16.73
N VAL A 171 21.82 5.53 15.92
CA VAL A 171 21.39 5.87 14.57
C VAL A 171 19.87 5.90 14.51
N ARG A 172 19.31 6.88 13.78
CA ARG A 172 17.86 7.03 13.59
C ARG A 172 17.52 7.17 12.12
N TYR A 173 16.34 6.69 11.75
CA TYR A 173 15.74 7.04 10.46
C TYR A 173 15.52 8.55 10.37
N LYS A 174 15.84 9.12 9.22
CA LYS A 174 15.60 10.53 8.93
C LYS A 174 14.13 10.79 8.60
N ASP A 175 13.50 9.84 7.91
CA ASP A 175 12.09 9.91 7.52
C ASP A 175 11.19 9.20 8.53
N LEU A 176 9.99 9.75 8.73
CA LEU A 176 8.94 9.15 9.58
C LEU A 176 8.47 7.78 9.05
N MET A 177 8.59 7.57 7.73
CA MET A 177 8.23 6.35 7.03
C MET A 177 9.27 6.08 5.95
N PRO A 178 10.28 5.27 6.26
CA PRO A 178 11.40 5.07 5.38
C PRO A 178 11.13 4.06 4.26
N ALA A 179 11.90 4.22 3.18
CA ALA A 179 12.04 3.28 2.08
C ALA A 179 12.59 1.92 2.56
N ALA A 180 12.62 0.94 1.65
CA ALA A 180 13.40 -0.27 1.86
C ALA A 180 14.86 -0.01 2.19
N ASN A 181 15.44 1.01 1.53
CA ASN A 181 16.76 1.54 1.81
C ASN A 181 16.68 2.95 2.40
N PRO A 182 16.57 3.07 3.74
CA PRO A 182 16.27 4.34 4.36
C PRO A 182 17.50 5.24 4.58
N ASP A 183 17.26 6.55 4.56
CA ASP A 183 18.22 7.54 5.05
C ASP A 183 18.33 7.50 6.57
N LEU A 184 19.58 7.49 7.05
CA LEU A 184 19.95 7.40 8.46
C LEU A 184 20.73 8.65 8.89
N SER A 185 20.58 9.01 10.16
CA SER A 185 21.39 10.04 10.82
C SER A 185 21.98 9.50 12.11
N CYS A 186 23.28 9.69 12.30
CA CYS A 186 23.95 9.39 13.55
C CYS A 186 23.70 10.50 14.58
N GLN A 187 23.16 10.16 15.74
CA GLN A 187 22.90 11.10 16.84
C GLN A 187 24.19 11.64 17.48
N VAL A 188 25.32 10.94 17.34
CA VAL A 188 26.60 11.33 17.95
C VAL A 188 27.40 12.29 17.07
N CYS A 189 27.67 11.91 15.82
CA CYS A 189 28.52 12.70 14.91
C CYS A 189 27.74 13.47 13.84
N GLN A 190 26.41 13.37 13.82
CA GLN A 190 25.53 13.99 12.82
C GLN A 190 25.81 13.56 11.38
N HIS A 191 26.57 12.47 11.18
CA HIS A 191 26.81 11.92 9.86
C HIS A 191 25.53 11.34 9.27
N HIS A 192 25.25 11.69 8.01
CA HIS A 192 24.12 11.20 7.23
C HIS A 192 24.59 10.16 6.22
N PHE A 193 23.89 9.04 6.17
CA PHE A 193 24.21 7.94 5.28
C PHE A 193 22.96 7.12 4.96
N VAL A 194 22.97 6.39 3.85
CA VAL A 194 21.91 5.41 3.51
C VAL A 194 22.26 4.05 4.11
N MET A 195 21.25 3.26 4.44
CA MET A 195 21.44 1.92 5.01
C MET A 195 22.30 1.01 4.11
N HIS A 196 22.05 1.05 2.79
CA HIS A 196 22.76 0.30 1.77
C HIS A 196 23.35 1.27 0.72
N PRO A 197 24.62 1.69 0.85
CA PRO A 197 25.22 2.71 -0.04
C PRO A 197 25.40 2.25 -1.49
N ASN A 198 25.48 0.94 -1.72
CA ASN A 198 25.65 0.37 -3.05
C ASN A 198 24.31 -0.01 -3.70
N MET A 199 23.19 0.20 -3.01
CA MET A 199 21.86 -0.10 -3.55
C MET A 199 21.36 1.10 -4.36
N PRO A 200 21.09 0.93 -5.67
CA PRO A 200 20.49 1.97 -6.49
C PRO A 200 19.18 2.50 -5.89
N ARG A 201 18.90 3.79 -6.13
CA ARG A 201 17.62 4.39 -5.76
C ARG A 201 16.49 3.69 -6.48
N GLY A 202 15.41 3.35 -5.76
CA GLY A 202 14.24 2.71 -6.38
C GLY A 202 14.32 1.19 -6.50
N MET A 203 15.34 0.51 -5.93
CA MET A 203 15.36 -0.95 -5.93
C MET A 203 14.11 -1.54 -5.23
N LEU A 204 13.55 -2.59 -5.80
CA LEU A 204 12.47 -3.34 -5.18
C LEU A 204 13.01 -4.20 -4.02
N ARG A 205 12.10 -4.69 -3.18
CA ARG A 205 12.41 -5.38 -1.91
C ARG A 205 13.17 -6.68 -2.06
N ASP A 206 13.03 -7.34 -3.20
CA ASP A 206 13.75 -8.55 -3.54
C ASP A 206 15.17 -8.25 -4.07
N GLY A 207 15.58 -6.98 -4.05
CA GLY A 207 16.87 -6.51 -4.56
C GLY A 207 16.90 -6.41 -6.08
N THR A 208 15.75 -6.56 -6.76
CA THR A 208 15.67 -6.36 -8.21
C THR A 208 15.63 -4.87 -8.53
N GLN A 209 16.30 -4.49 -9.61
CA GLN A 209 16.16 -3.15 -10.16
C GLN A 209 14.93 -3.14 -11.08
N PRO A 210 13.90 -2.36 -10.73
CA PRO A 210 12.69 -2.21 -11.52
C PRO A 210 12.97 -1.47 -12.84
N GLU A 211 12.37 -1.95 -13.93
CA GLU A 211 12.37 -1.25 -15.22
C GLU A 211 11.35 -0.11 -15.20
N VAL A 212 11.85 1.13 -15.16
CA VAL A 212 11.07 2.36 -15.24
C VAL A 212 11.44 3.15 -16.50
N PRO A 213 10.52 3.93 -17.10
CA PRO A 213 10.85 4.79 -18.24
C PRO A 213 11.92 5.84 -17.91
N ASP A 214 12.71 6.26 -18.90
CA ASP A 214 13.78 7.27 -18.74
C ASP A 214 13.29 8.59 -18.11
N TRP A 215 12.06 9.00 -18.44
CA TRP A 215 11.48 10.22 -17.86
C TRP A 215 11.14 10.06 -16.37
N PHE A 216 10.89 8.85 -15.89
CA PHE A 216 10.38 8.59 -14.55
C PHE A 216 11.35 9.07 -13.47
N GLU A 217 12.62 8.72 -13.58
CA GLU A 217 13.65 9.15 -12.64
C GLU A 217 13.81 10.67 -12.64
N LYS A 218 13.86 11.28 -13.82
CA LYS A 218 13.99 12.73 -13.98
C LYS A 218 12.80 13.47 -13.38
N GLU A 219 11.58 12.98 -13.57
CA GLU A 219 10.37 13.67 -13.10
C GLU A 219 10.18 13.55 -11.58
N PHE A 220 10.76 12.54 -10.94
CA PHE A 220 10.69 12.30 -9.50
C PHE A 220 12.03 12.47 -8.76
N ASP A 221 13.03 13.06 -9.41
CA ASP A 221 14.38 13.30 -8.86
C ASP A 221 14.37 14.01 -7.49
N HIS A 222 13.48 14.98 -7.34
CA HIS A 222 13.28 15.84 -6.17
C HIS A 222 12.62 15.15 -4.97
N THR A 223 12.04 13.97 -5.17
CA THR A 223 11.39 13.22 -4.08
C THR A 223 12.43 12.65 -3.13
N SER A 224 12.03 12.20 -1.93
CA SER A 224 12.94 11.42 -1.09
C SER A 224 13.19 10.02 -1.66
N ASN A 225 14.14 9.26 -1.09
CA ASN A 225 14.33 7.86 -1.46
C ASN A 225 13.09 7.02 -1.15
N ALA A 226 12.42 7.30 -0.02
CA ALA A 226 11.18 6.63 0.38
C ALA A 226 10.02 6.88 -0.58
N GLU A 227 9.82 8.14 -0.98
CA GLU A 227 8.78 8.50 -1.94
C GLU A 227 9.05 7.88 -3.30
N TYR A 228 10.30 7.90 -3.77
CA TYR A 228 10.67 7.32 -5.07
C TYR A 228 10.48 5.81 -5.10
N GLU A 229 10.97 5.07 -4.09
CA GLU A 229 10.75 3.62 -4.01
C GLU A 229 9.26 3.25 -3.96
N HIS A 230 8.43 4.06 -3.29
CA HIS A 230 6.98 3.87 -3.30
C HIS A 230 6.39 4.08 -4.71
N LEU A 231 6.77 5.16 -5.40
CA LEU A 231 6.32 5.44 -6.78
C LEU A 231 6.71 4.32 -7.74
N VAL A 232 7.94 3.82 -7.63
CA VAL A 232 8.43 2.69 -8.41
C VAL A 232 7.67 1.41 -8.08
N THR A 233 7.35 1.18 -6.81
CA THR A 233 6.53 0.05 -6.39
C THR A 233 5.12 0.13 -7.00
N VAL A 234 4.49 1.31 -7.00
CA VAL A 234 3.21 1.55 -7.69
C VAL A 234 3.34 1.26 -9.19
N TRP A 235 4.39 1.79 -9.83
CA TRP A 235 4.66 1.58 -11.25
C TRP A 235 4.71 0.09 -11.61
N HIS A 236 5.43 -0.73 -10.85
CA HIS A 236 5.55 -2.17 -11.13
C HIS A 236 4.30 -2.97 -10.85
N ARG A 237 3.57 -2.62 -9.79
CA ARG A 237 2.36 -3.36 -9.37
C ARG A 237 1.18 -3.18 -10.33
N GLU A 238 1.13 -2.08 -11.07
CA GLU A 238 -0.09 -1.65 -11.77
C GLU A 238 0.06 -1.72 -13.30
N PRO A 239 -0.37 -2.83 -13.96
CA PRO A 239 -0.23 -2.98 -15.41
C PRO A 239 -1.06 -1.98 -16.22
N VAL A 240 -2.26 -1.62 -15.73
CA VAL A 240 -3.14 -0.65 -16.40
C VAL A 240 -2.54 0.75 -16.38
N LEU A 241 -1.81 1.13 -15.32
CA LEU A 241 -1.09 2.40 -15.26
C LEU A 241 -0.04 2.48 -16.38
N ARG A 242 0.70 1.40 -16.62
CA ARG A 242 1.71 1.36 -17.68
C ARG A 242 1.08 1.46 -19.07
N GLU A 243 0.00 0.73 -19.31
CA GLU A 243 -0.76 0.85 -20.56
C GLU A 243 -1.27 2.28 -20.79
N LEU A 244 -1.80 2.93 -19.75
CA LEU A 244 -2.25 4.34 -19.85
C LEU A 244 -1.10 5.31 -20.10
N VAL A 245 0.10 5.02 -19.60
CA VAL A 245 1.30 5.80 -19.93
C VAL A 245 1.67 5.59 -21.39
N ASP A 246 1.63 4.36 -21.92
CA ASP A 246 1.89 4.11 -23.34
C ASP A 246 0.89 4.89 -24.22
N ARG A 247 -0.39 4.91 -23.84
CA ARG A 247 -1.43 5.72 -24.50
C ARG A 247 -1.15 7.23 -24.39
N LEU A 248 -0.61 7.68 -23.26
CA LEU A 248 -0.25 9.08 -23.04
C LEU A 248 1.00 9.46 -23.86
N ASP A 249 1.97 8.55 -24.01
CA ASP A 249 3.15 8.69 -24.86
C ASP A 249 2.73 8.83 -26.32
N GLU A 250 1.83 7.96 -26.80
CA GLU A 250 1.22 8.05 -28.15
C GLU A 250 0.63 9.42 -28.47
N GLN A 251 0.04 10.06 -27.45
CA GLN A 251 -0.57 11.39 -27.58
C GLN A 251 0.39 12.55 -27.37
N ASN A 252 1.61 12.30 -26.85
CA ASN A 252 2.55 13.33 -26.46
C ASN A 252 3.26 13.93 -27.69
N PRO A 253 3.05 15.23 -27.99
CA PRO A 253 3.66 15.90 -29.14
C PRO A 253 5.20 15.90 -29.16
N ASP A 254 5.84 15.79 -28.00
CA ASP A 254 7.31 15.79 -27.89
C ASP A 254 7.91 14.40 -28.15
N LEU A 255 7.12 13.34 -27.98
CA LEU A 255 7.56 11.95 -28.16
C LEU A 255 7.11 11.37 -29.51
N ASN A 256 5.93 11.76 -29.98
CA ASN A 256 5.33 11.24 -31.20
C ASN A 256 5.15 12.29 -32.28
N ARG A 257 5.39 11.85 -33.53
CA ARG A 257 5.17 12.68 -34.72
C ARG A 257 3.70 12.63 -35.11
N VAL A 258 3.17 13.75 -35.57
CA VAL A 258 1.82 13.83 -36.13
C VAL A 258 1.71 12.90 -37.34
N GLN A 259 0.86 11.87 -37.26
CA GLN A 259 0.67 10.87 -38.32
C GLN A 259 -0.58 11.13 -39.17
N GLU A 260 -1.64 11.70 -38.59
CA GLU A 260 -2.91 11.97 -39.28
C GLU A 260 -3.54 13.30 -38.84
N CYS A 261 -4.45 13.81 -39.68
CA CYS A 261 -5.25 15.00 -39.36
C CYS A 261 -6.32 14.67 -38.30
N PRO A 262 -6.39 15.40 -37.17
CA PRO A 262 -7.34 15.10 -36.08
C PRO A 262 -8.82 15.36 -36.43
N TYR A 263 -9.11 15.98 -37.57
CA TYR A 263 -10.47 16.30 -38.00
C TYR A 263 -11.04 15.34 -39.04
N CYS A 264 -10.18 14.72 -39.86
CA CYS A 264 -10.62 13.88 -40.98
C CYS A 264 -9.80 12.60 -41.15
N HIS A 265 -8.86 12.32 -40.24
CA HIS A 265 -7.99 11.14 -40.22
C HIS A 265 -7.18 10.92 -41.51
N ASN A 266 -6.98 12.00 -42.28
CA ASN A 266 -6.16 11.95 -43.49
C ASN A 266 -4.67 12.02 -43.14
N HIS A 267 -3.88 11.12 -43.71
CA HIS A 267 -2.44 10.99 -43.49
C HIS A 267 -1.59 12.00 -44.28
N ARG A 268 -2.17 12.68 -45.28
CA ARG A 268 -1.47 13.75 -46.00
C ARG A 268 -1.55 15.05 -45.22
N ILE A 269 -0.47 15.41 -44.55
CA ILE A 269 -0.34 16.60 -43.70
C ILE A 269 0.87 17.41 -44.18
N ILE A 270 0.74 18.73 -44.19
CA ILE A 270 1.80 19.65 -44.60
C ILE A 270 2.18 20.53 -43.42
N GLN A 271 3.47 20.69 -43.18
CA GLN A 271 3.99 21.69 -42.25
C GLN A 271 4.28 22.97 -43.05
N PRO A 272 3.56 24.10 -42.82
CA PRO A 272 3.61 25.27 -43.72
C PRO A 272 4.97 25.97 -43.77
N ALA A 273 5.78 25.85 -42.71
CA ALA A 273 7.14 26.40 -42.64
C ALA A 273 8.03 25.52 -41.77
N SER A 274 9.33 25.47 -42.09
CA SER A 274 10.33 24.78 -41.27
C SER A 274 10.38 25.43 -39.87
N GLY A 275 10.07 24.66 -38.84
CA GLY A 275 10.01 25.14 -37.45
C GLY A 275 8.66 25.69 -36.99
N SER A 276 7.62 25.69 -37.85
CA SER A 276 6.26 26.01 -37.41
C SER A 276 5.68 24.89 -36.54
N GLU A 277 5.03 25.22 -35.42
CA GLU A 277 4.28 24.24 -34.62
C GLU A 277 2.94 23.84 -35.26
N SER A 278 2.54 24.54 -36.33
CA SER A 278 1.29 24.28 -37.05
C SER A 278 1.46 23.30 -38.21
N TYR A 279 0.41 22.53 -38.43
CA TYR A 279 0.19 21.58 -39.49
C TYR A 279 -1.07 21.97 -40.26
N ALA A 280 -1.12 21.66 -41.54
CA ALA A 280 -2.29 21.88 -42.41
C ALA A 280 -2.68 20.57 -43.09
N CYS A 281 -3.97 20.28 -43.14
CA CYS A 281 -4.51 19.14 -43.88
C CYS A 281 -5.13 19.62 -45.21
N PRO A 282 -4.59 19.21 -46.38
CA PRO A 282 -5.17 19.58 -47.67
C PRO A 282 -6.56 18.99 -47.92
N ALA A 283 -6.91 17.86 -47.30
CA ALA A 283 -8.18 17.18 -47.54
C ALA A 283 -9.37 17.93 -46.93
N CYS A 284 -9.23 18.50 -45.73
CA CYS A 284 -10.29 19.25 -45.06
C CYS A 284 -10.01 20.75 -44.94
N GLY A 285 -8.84 21.23 -45.39
CA GLY A 285 -8.42 22.62 -45.31
C GLY A 285 -8.11 23.12 -43.90
N ALA A 286 -8.16 22.26 -42.88
CA ALA A 286 -7.97 22.65 -41.48
C ALA A 286 -6.49 22.84 -41.13
N THR A 287 -6.22 23.81 -40.25
CA THR A 287 -4.92 23.99 -39.58
C THR A 287 -5.01 23.55 -38.13
N PHE A 288 -3.96 22.94 -37.61
CA PHE A 288 -3.91 22.40 -36.26
C PHE A 288 -2.47 22.36 -35.73
N VAL A 289 -2.32 22.08 -34.44
CA VAL A 289 -1.01 21.81 -33.81
C VAL A 289 -0.93 20.34 -33.46
N ALA A 290 0.27 19.82 -33.21
CA ALA A 290 0.46 18.41 -32.86
C ALA A 290 -0.40 17.94 -31.68
N ALA A 291 -0.67 18.82 -30.71
CA ALA A 291 -1.52 18.51 -29.56
C ALA A 291 -3.03 18.51 -29.85
N THR A 292 -3.48 18.95 -31.04
CA THR A 292 -4.92 19.02 -31.35
C THR A 292 -5.54 17.62 -31.36
N GLY A 293 -6.64 17.46 -30.62
CA GLY A 293 -7.33 16.16 -30.48
C GLY A 293 -6.76 15.26 -29.36
N THR A 294 -5.75 15.74 -28.62
CA THR A 294 -5.12 14.99 -27.52
C THR A 294 -5.40 15.62 -26.16
N VAL A 295 -5.05 14.91 -25.08
CA VAL A 295 -5.12 15.45 -23.70
C VAL A 295 -4.20 16.67 -23.48
N PHE A 296 -3.20 16.88 -24.33
CA PHE A 296 -2.25 18.00 -24.31
C PHE A 296 -2.77 19.27 -24.99
N TYR A 297 -3.97 19.23 -25.59
CA TYR A 297 -4.50 20.39 -26.32
C TYR A 297 -4.61 21.64 -25.43
N ARG A 298 -4.08 22.76 -25.94
CA ARG A 298 -3.99 24.07 -25.26
C ARG A 298 -3.24 24.03 -23.92
N MET A 299 -2.34 23.07 -23.75
CA MET A 299 -1.49 22.98 -22.57
C MET A 299 -0.09 23.53 -22.91
N PRO A 300 0.53 24.35 -22.04
CA PRO A 300 1.92 24.74 -22.19
C PRO A 300 2.85 23.52 -22.14
N LYS A 301 3.86 23.47 -23.03
CA LYS A 301 4.78 22.34 -23.17
C LYS A 301 5.53 22.02 -21.88
N ASP A 302 5.94 23.05 -21.13
CA ASP A 302 6.60 22.91 -19.81
C ASP A 302 5.75 22.17 -18.77
N ARG A 303 4.45 21.99 -19.03
CA ARG A 303 3.53 21.32 -18.12
C ARG A 303 3.18 19.89 -18.53
N TYR A 304 3.56 19.42 -19.73
CA TYR A 304 3.16 18.10 -20.25
C TYR A 304 3.43 16.97 -19.26
N TRP A 305 4.63 16.96 -18.67
CA TRP A 305 5.04 16.00 -17.65
C TRP A 305 4.21 16.04 -16.36
N GLY A 306 3.47 17.13 -16.11
CA GLY A 306 2.49 17.20 -15.04
C GLY A 306 1.37 16.17 -15.18
N LEU A 307 0.96 15.82 -16.40
CA LEU A 307 -0.02 14.75 -16.63
C LEU A 307 0.53 13.39 -16.23
N TYR A 308 1.78 13.07 -16.60
CA TYR A 308 2.45 11.82 -16.23
C TYR A 308 2.57 11.68 -14.72
N ARG A 309 3.05 12.73 -14.04
CA ARG A 309 3.18 12.72 -12.57
C ARG A 309 1.83 12.53 -11.88
N VAL A 310 0.78 13.24 -12.33
CA VAL A 310 -0.57 13.06 -11.77
C VAL A 310 -1.11 11.66 -12.05
N LEU A 311 -0.92 11.12 -13.26
CA LEU A 311 -1.37 9.79 -13.64
C LEU A 311 -0.78 8.71 -12.71
N VAL A 312 0.53 8.75 -12.44
CA VAL A 312 1.17 7.83 -11.47
C VAL A 312 0.59 7.99 -10.07
N LEU A 313 0.37 9.23 -9.62
CA LEU A 313 -0.16 9.49 -8.27
C LEU A 313 -1.61 9.05 -8.07
N LEU A 314 -2.43 8.98 -9.12
CA LEU A 314 -3.81 8.46 -9.00
C LEU A 314 -3.84 6.98 -8.55
N TRP A 315 -2.79 6.21 -8.82
CA TRP A 315 -2.66 4.81 -8.39
C TRP A 315 -2.02 4.62 -7.00
N GLY A 316 -1.65 5.70 -6.32
CA GLY A 316 -1.14 5.65 -4.95
C GLY A 316 -2.19 6.05 -3.90
N GLN A 317 -1.95 5.63 -2.65
CA GLN A 317 -2.79 5.96 -1.49
C GLN A 317 -2.34 7.26 -0.81
N TRP A 318 -2.32 8.34 -1.59
CA TRP A 318 -1.85 9.62 -1.09
C TRP A 318 -2.97 10.43 -0.45
N TYR A 319 -2.66 11.11 0.65
CA TYR A 319 -3.38 12.33 0.98
C TYR A 319 -3.15 13.34 -0.13
N LEU A 320 -4.20 14.00 -0.60
CA LEU A 320 -4.08 14.94 -1.70
C LEU A 320 -3.07 16.05 -1.40
N THR A 321 -2.99 16.51 -0.15
CA THR A 321 -2.00 17.51 0.30
C THR A 321 -0.55 16.99 0.26
N LYS A 322 -0.33 15.68 0.43
CA LYS A 322 0.98 15.03 0.30
C LYS A 322 1.35 14.76 -1.16
N ALA A 323 0.36 14.51 -2.02
CA ALA A 323 0.57 14.32 -3.45
C ALA A 323 1.07 15.59 -4.17
N LEU A 324 0.64 16.78 -3.72
CA LEU A 324 0.98 18.07 -4.35
C LEU A 324 2.49 18.30 -4.56
N PRO A 325 3.36 18.23 -3.52
CA PRO A 325 4.79 18.42 -3.72
C PRO A 325 5.39 17.35 -4.64
N ILE A 326 4.90 16.10 -4.59
CA ILE A 326 5.41 14.97 -5.37
C ILE A 326 5.14 15.14 -6.88
N CYS A 327 3.95 15.65 -7.27
CA CYS A 327 3.69 15.98 -8.68
C CYS A 327 4.06 17.41 -9.07
N ARG A 328 4.70 18.18 -8.17
CA ARG A 328 5.02 19.60 -8.36
C ARG A 328 3.77 20.43 -8.73
N SER A 329 2.62 20.11 -8.12
CA SER A 329 1.39 20.90 -8.25
C SER A 329 1.31 21.93 -7.12
N SER A 330 0.98 23.17 -7.45
CA SER A 330 0.87 24.26 -6.47
C SER A 330 -0.43 24.23 -5.67
N SER A 331 -1.45 23.53 -6.15
CA SER A 331 -2.77 23.48 -5.51
C SER A 331 -3.56 22.23 -5.88
N VAL A 332 -4.54 21.90 -5.04
CA VAL A 332 -5.56 20.87 -5.29
C VAL A 332 -6.31 21.12 -6.61
N ASN A 333 -6.61 22.38 -6.93
CA ASN A 333 -7.30 22.72 -8.17
C ASN A 333 -6.45 22.40 -9.40
N GLN A 334 -5.13 22.66 -9.34
CA GLN A 334 -4.23 22.29 -10.43
C GLN A 334 -4.18 20.78 -10.62
N PHE A 335 -4.10 20.01 -9.53
CA PHE A 335 -4.17 18.55 -9.57
C PHE A 335 -5.45 18.06 -10.27
N ARG A 336 -6.61 18.58 -9.85
CA ARG A 336 -7.92 18.22 -10.43
C ARG A 336 -8.05 18.60 -11.91
N ILE A 337 -7.37 19.67 -12.36
CA ILE A 337 -7.33 20.02 -13.79
C ILE A 337 -6.59 18.94 -14.58
N TYR A 338 -5.46 18.45 -14.09
CA TYR A 338 -4.73 17.36 -14.74
C TYR A 338 -5.53 16.05 -14.72
N GLU A 339 -6.10 15.69 -13.57
CA GLU A 339 -6.99 14.54 -13.43
C GLU A 339 -8.16 14.60 -14.42
N LYS A 340 -8.84 15.75 -14.54
CA LYS A 340 -9.93 15.95 -15.50
C LYS A 340 -9.46 15.81 -16.96
N ARG A 341 -8.24 16.25 -17.27
CA ARG A 341 -7.66 16.11 -18.62
C ARG A 341 -7.32 14.67 -18.98
N LEU A 342 -7.01 13.83 -17.99
CA LEU A 342 -6.72 12.40 -18.18
C LEU A 342 -7.99 11.55 -18.40
N GLN A 343 -9.17 12.07 -18.06
CA GLN A 343 -10.45 11.34 -18.16
C GLN A 343 -10.69 10.64 -19.52
N PRO A 344 -10.41 11.24 -20.69
CA PRO A 344 -10.57 10.54 -21.96
C PRO A 344 -9.79 9.23 -22.05
N LEU A 345 -8.60 9.15 -21.42
CA LEU A 345 -7.82 7.91 -21.38
C LEU A 345 -8.48 6.84 -20.50
N PHE A 346 -9.10 7.23 -19.39
CA PHE A 346 -9.82 6.28 -18.52
C PHE A 346 -11.10 5.77 -19.18
N GLU A 347 -11.74 6.60 -20.02
CA GLU A 347 -12.92 6.21 -20.77
C GLU A 347 -12.61 5.11 -21.81
N GLU A 348 -11.38 5.05 -22.34
CA GLU A 348 -10.89 3.95 -23.19
C GLU A 348 -10.88 2.60 -22.44
N LEU A 349 -10.80 2.63 -21.10
CA LEU A 349 -10.75 1.45 -20.24
C LEU A 349 -12.11 0.91 -19.81
N LYS A 350 -13.21 1.53 -20.27
CA LYS A 350 -14.56 1.18 -19.82
C LYS A 350 -14.84 -0.31 -19.91
N GLY A 351 -15.27 -0.87 -18.77
CA GLY A 351 -15.60 -2.29 -18.64
C GLY A 351 -14.44 -3.16 -18.14
N ARG A 352 -13.22 -2.63 -18.03
CA ARG A 352 -12.06 -3.32 -17.45
C ARG A 352 -11.70 -2.74 -16.07
N PRO A 353 -11.39 -3.58 -15.06
CA PRO A 353 -10.89 -3.09 -13.78
C PRO A 353 -9.58 -2.31 -13.90
N LEU A 354 -9.50 -1.14 -13.27
CA LEU A 354 -8.30 -0.27 -13.27
C LEU A 354 -7.10 -0.86 -12.51
N THR A 355 -7.36 -1.75 -11.54
CA THR A 355 -6.32 -2.38 -10.77
C THR A 355 -6.70 -3.84 -10.47
N PRO A 356 -5.74 -4.78 -10.48
CA PRO A 356 -5.98 -6.13 -9.98
C PRO A 356 -6.19 -6.16 -8.46
N ARG A 357 -5.80 -5.09 -7.74
CA ARG A 357 -5.77 -4.99 -6.28
C ARG A 357 -6.59 -3.79 -5.80
N PRO A 358 -7.93 -3.87 -5.83
CA PRO A 358 -8.80 -2.81 -5.35
C PRO A 358 -8.40 -2.32 -3.97
N ARG A 359 -8.37 -1.00 -3.80
CA ARG A 359 -8.06 -0.30 -2.56
C ARG A 359 -8.64 1.11 -2.61
N TRP A 360 -8.36 1.94 -1.61
CA TRP A 360 -8.62 3.37 -1.76
C TRP A 360 -7.63 3.95 -2.77
N LEU A 361 -8.09 4.32 -3.96
CA LEU A 361 -7.28 5.02 -4.97
C LEU A 361 -7.82 6.43 -5.17
N LEU A 362 -6.92 7.38 -5.39
CA LEU A 362 -7.30 8.77 -5.58
C LEU A 362 -8.04 8.90 -6.92
N GLY A 363 -9.27 9.44 -6.86
CA GLY A 363 -10.05 9.72 -8.08
C GLY A 363 -10.88 8.55 -8.62
N PHE A 364 -10.73 7.34 -8.09
CA PHE A 364 -11.45 6.16 -8.59
C PHE A 364 -12.48 5.62 -7.59
N THR A 365 -13.64 5.23 -8.12
CA THR A 365 -14.67 4.49 -7.39
C THR A 365 -14.28 3.02 -7.24
N PRO A 366 -14.84 2.29 -6.24
CA PRO A 366 -14.64 0.84 -6.14
C PRO A 366 -15.08 0.09 -7.41
N GLY A 367 -16.15 0.54 -8.06
CA GLY A 367 -16.67 -0.05 -9.29
C GLY A 367 -15.67 -0.02 -10.45
N GLU A 368 -15.01 1.11 -10.66
CA GLU A 368 -13.95 1.25 -11.68
C GLU A 368 -12.74 0.36 -11.38
N GLN A 369 -12.50 0.05 -10.12
CA GLN A 369 -11.48 -0.92 -9.70
C GLN A 369 -11.94 -2.38 -9.83
N GLY A 370 -13.17 -2.63 -10.32
CA GLY A 370 -13.74 -3.96 -10.53
C GLY A 370 -14.42 -4.56 -9.29
N VAL A 371 -14.59 -3.79 -8.21
CA VAL A 371 -15.39 -4.22 -7.06
C VAL A 371 -16.86 -4.25 -7.48
N ARG A 372 -17.56 -5.31 -7.08
CA ARG A 372 -18.99 -5.50 -7.36
C ARG A 372 -19.74 -5.65 -6.05
N CYS A 373 -20.97 -5.14 -6.00
CA CYS A 373 -21.84 -5.37 -4.85
C CYS A 373 -21.95 -6.88 -4.57
N LEU A 374 -21.75 -7.26 -3.30
CA LEU A 374 -21.90 -8.64 -2.86
C LEU A 374 -23.35 -9.17 -2.96
N HIS A 375 -24.32 -8.26 -3.05
CA HIS A 375 -25.73 -8.61 -3.11
C HIS A 375 -26.32 -8.57 -4.53
N CYS A 376 -26.17 -7.46 -5.26
CA CYS A 376 -26.79 -7.27 -6.58
C CYS A 376 -25.79 -7.23 -7.76
N HIS A 377 -24.50 -7.43 -7.50
CA HIS A 377 -23.41 -7.37 -8.49
C HIS A 377 -23.23 -6.04 -9.24
N SER A 378 -23.95 -4.98 -8.85
CA SER A 378 -23.77 -3.64 -9.42
C SER A 378 -22.34 -3.11 -9.19
N LEU A 379 -21.87 -2.31 -10.16
CA LEU A 379 -20.64 -1.52 -10.08
C LEU A 379 -20.87 -0.11 -9.54
N ASN A 380 -22.13 0.30 -9.35
CA ASN A 380 -22.49 1.60 -8.80
C ASN A 380 -22.28 1.59 -7.29
N LEU A 381 -21.04 1.87 -6.90
CA LEU A 381 -20.51 1.73 -5.54
C LEU A 381 -19.86 3.04 -5.10
N THR A 382 -20.14 3.43 -3.87
CA THR A 382 -19.46 4.54 -3.19
C THR A 382 -18.75 4.05 -1.94
N THR A 383 -17.88 4.89 -1.37
CA THR A 383 -17.19 4.61 -0.10
C THR A 383 -17.66 5.59 0.96
N GLU A 384 -18.03 5.09 2.13
CA GLU A 384 -18.37 5.94 3.28
C GLU A 384 -17.13 6.71 3.76
N GLY A 385 -17.28 7.99 4.11
CA GLY A 385 -16.21 8.75 4.79
C GLY A 385 -15.14 9.40 3.90
N ARG A 386 -15.47 9.81 2.66
CA ARG A 386 -14.56 10.55 1.75
C ARG A 386 -13.88 11.81 2.35
N THR A 387 -14.26 12.27 3.54
CA THR A 387 -13.97 13.61 4.03
C THR A 387 -12.85 13.72 5.07
N VAL A 388 -12.31 12.64 5.65
CA VAL A 388 -11.37 12.78 6.79
C VAL A 388 -10.05 12.01 6.65
N SER A 389 -10.05 10.80 6.09
CA SER A 389 -8.82 9.99 5.92
C SER A 389 -9.11 8.82 5.00
N PRO A 390 -8.24 8.48 4.03
CA PRO A 390 -8.36 7.21 3.32
C PRO A 390 -8.27 6.07 4.35
N LEU A 391 -9.27 5.21 4.36
CA LEU A 391 -9.24 3.95 5.10
C LEU A 391 -8.62 2.89 4.20
N ASP A 392 -7.72 2.09 4.76
CA ASP A 392 -7.08 0.99 4.04
C ASP A 392 -8.11 -0.11 3.69
N ASP A 393 -9.10 -0.33 4.55
CA ASP A 393 -10.28 -1.15 4.30
C ASP A 393 -11.56 -0.28 4.39
N PRO A 394 -11.96 0.38 3.29
CA PRO A 394 -13.12 1.26 3.29
C PRO A 394 -14.43 0.48 3.36
N LYS A 395 -15.43 1.07 4.01
CA LYS A 395 -16.82 0.61 3.92
C LYS A 395 -17.41 1.06 2.59
N ILE A 396 -17.97 0.12 1.86
CA ILE A 396 -18.53 0.29 0.52
C ILE A 396 -20.06 0.22 0.61
N ILE A 397 -20.72 1.16 -0.05
CA ILE A 397 -22.18 1.24 -0.14
C ILE A 397 -22.57 1.04 -1.60
N CYS A 398 -23.50 0.12 -1.86
CA CYS A 398 -24.08 -0.02 -3.19
C CYS A 398 -25.25 0.94 -3.37
N GLU A 399 -25.16 1.84 -4.33
CA GLU A 399 -26.18 2.85 -4.59
C GLU A 399 -27.45 2.26 -5.22
N GLU A 400 -27.39 1.06 -5.81
CA GLU A 400 -28.56 0.40 -6.41
C GLU A 400 -29.44 -0.31 -5.38
N CYS A 401 -28.84 -0.99 -4.40
CA CYS A 401 -29.58 -1.86 -3.46
C CYS A 401 -29.40 -1.49 -1.98
N GLY A 402 -28.56 -0.50 -1.67
CA GLY A 402 -28.26 -0.06 -0.30
C GLY A 402 -27.43 -1.05 0.51
N HIS A 403 -26.95 -2.15 -0.07
CA HIS A 403 -26.12 -3.11 0.66
C HIS A 403 -24.76 -2.52 1.00
N GLU A 404 -24.35 -2.69 2.25
CA GLU A 404 -23.10 -2.19 2.80
C GLU A 404 -22.17 -3.36 3.14
N PHE A 405 -20.89 -3.24 2.77
CA PHE A 405 -19.89 -4.27 3.03
C PHE A 405 -18.49 -3.65 3.12
N MET A 406 -17.55 -4.35 3.76
CA MET A 406 -16.14 -3.95 3.80
C MET A 406 -15.41 -4.45 2.56
N LEU A 407 -14.43 -3.69 2.06
CA LEU A 407 -13.64 -4.13 0.90
C LEU A 407 -12.99 -5.51 1.11
N ARG A 408 -12.47 -5.80 2.32
CA ARG A 408 -11.92 -7.14 2.65
C ARG A 408 -12.94 -8.28 2.52
N GLU A 409 -14.22 -8.04 2.77
CA GLU A 409 -15.27 -9.05 2.63
C GLU A 409 -15.44 -9.43 1.16
N TRP A 410 -15.35 -8.44 0.27
CA TRP A 410 -15.36 -8.67 -1.17
C TRP A 410 -14.20 -9.54 -1.65
N PHE A 411 -12.99 -9.33 -1.13
CA PHE A 411 -11.85 -10.18 -1.47
C PHE A 411 -12.04 -11.63 -1.01
N LYS A 412 -12.59 -11.84 0.19
CA LYS A 412 -12.88 -13.19 0.70
C LYS A 412 -13.87 -13.91 -0.20
N GLU A 413 -14.93 -13.23 -0.63
CA GLU A 413 -15.93 -13.84 -1.52
C GLU A 413 -15.37 -14.14 -2.91
N ARG A 414 -14.54 -13.24 -3.45
CA ARG A 414 -13.81 -13.47 -4.71
C ARG A 414 -12.87 -14.66 -4.62
N ALA A 415 -12.14 -14.82 -3.50
CA ALA A 415 -11.26 -15.96 -3.28
C ALA A 415 -12.02 -17.29 -3.23
N ARG A 416 -13.17 -17.33 -2.53
CA ARG A 416 -14.05 -18.50 -2.47
C ARG A 416 -14.62 -18.88 -3.84
N SER A 417 -15.11 -17.89 -4.58
CA SER A 417 -15.65 -18.09 -5.93
C SER A 417 -14.60 -18.69 -6.89
N ASN A 418 -13.36 -18.20 -6.83
CA ASN A 418 -12.25 -18.71 -7.64
C ASN A 418 -11.82 -20.14 -7.28
N MET A 419 -12.05 -20.57 -6.04
CA MET A 419 -11.78 -21.96 -5.62
C MET A 419 -12.87 -22.90 -6.15
N GLN A 420 -14.14 -22.49 -6.11
CA GLN A 420 -15.27 -23.28 -6.60
C GLN A 420 -15.29 -23.46 -8.13
N GLN A 421 -14.69 -22.53 -8.89
CA GLN A 421 -14.56 -22.66 -10.35
C GLN A 421 -13.41 -23.58 -10.81
N LYS A 422 -12.54 -24.00 -9.88
CA LYS A 422 -11.39 -24.87 -10.17
C LYS A 422 -11.56 -26.31 -9.65
N SER A 423 -12.66 -26.58 -8.96
CA SER A 423 -13.16 -27.91 -8.61
C SER A 423 -14.19 -28.35 -9.63
#